data_AF-A0A959J676-F1
#
_entry.id   AF-A0A959J676-F1
#
_cell.length_a   1.000
_cell.length_b   1.000
_cell.length_c   1.000
_cell.angle_alpha   90.00
_cell.angle_beta   90.00
_cell.angle_gamma   90.00
#
_symmetry.space_group_name_H-M   'P 1'
#
loop_
_entity.id
_entity.type
_entity.pdbx_description
1 polymer ?
#
loop_
_entity_poly.entity_id
_entity_poly.type
_entity_poly.pdbx_seq_one_letter_code
_entity_poly.pdbx_strand_id
1 'polypeptide(L)'
;MSNRKMAMMKKDKEKWMDDVLGSLEGSKRAQPSPELFARIESQIDAPEAKVIPITQWRIAVAAAILLLMLNVFAMRQYAHRYEVNTDDLVVEVSADQQLISNYNPYE
;
A
#
# COMPACT_ATOMS: atom_id res chain seq x y z
N MET A 1 -16.55 -19.35 47.31
CA MET A 1 -16.36 -18.05 48.02
C MET A 1 -15.98 -16.87 47.11
N SER A 2 -15.84 -17.03 45.79
CA SER A 2 -15.30 -15.97 44.90
C SER A 2 -16.29 -14.83 44.55
N ASN A 3 -17.58 -15.14 44.36
CA ASN A 3 -18.55 -14.15 43.83
C ASN A 3 -18.95 -13.03 44.80
N ARG A 4 -18.84 -13.24 46.12
CA ARG A 4 -19.15 -12.19 47.12
C ARG A 4 -18.10 -11.08 47.13
N LYS A 5 -16.82 -11.40 46.89
CA LYS A 5 -15.75 -10.41 46.84
C LYS A 5 -15.89 -9.47 45.64
N MET A 6 -16.30 -9.98 44.47
CA MET A 6 -16.54 -9.14 43.29
C MET A 6 -17.72 -8.18 43.46
N ALA A 7 -18.82 -8.62 44.07
CA ALA A 7 -19.97 -7.76 44.34
C ALA A 7 -19.62 -6.64 45.33
N MET A 8 -18.79 -6.95 46.35
CA MET A 8 -18.32 -5.97 47.33
C MET A 8 -17.39 -4.93 46.69
N MET A 9 -16.43 -5.36 45.86
CA MET A 9 -15.52 -4.46 45.13
C MET A 9 -16.23 -3.49 44.19
N LYS A 10 -17.33 -3.92 43.53
CA LYS A 10 -18.14 -3.03 42.68
C LYS A 10 -18.87 -1.96 43.49
N LYS A 11 -19.45 -2.36 44.63
CA LYS A 11 -20.19 -1.45 45.53
C LYS A 11 -19.28 -0.37 46.13
N ASP A 12 -18.06 -0.73 46.48
CA ASP A 12 -17.07 0.23 46.98
C ASP A 12 -16.61 1.21 45.87
N LYS A 13 -16.54 0.75 44.61
CA LYS A 13 -16.21 1.58 43.45
C LYS A 13 -17.34 2.55 43.06
N GLU A 14 -18.59 2.19 43.29
CA GLU A 14 -19.72 3.11 43.06
C GLU A 14 -19.77 4.17 44.17
N LYS A 15 -19.58 3.75 45.43
CA LYS A 15 -19.62 4.64 46.59
C LYS A 15 -18.56 5.75 46.56
N TRP A 16 -17.30 5.44 46.24
CA TRP A 16 -16.29 6.51 46.19
C TRP A 16 -16.56 7.51 45.06
N MET A 17 -17.18 7.06 43.95
CA MET A 17 -17.48 7.94 42.81
C MET A 17 -18.61 8.89 43.18
N ASP A 18 -19.64 8.39 43.85
CA ASP A 18 -20.74 9.22 44.37
C ASP A 18 -20.24 10.18 45.46
N ASP A 19 -19.36 9.74 46.36
CA ASP A 19 -18.75 10.60 47.39
C ASP A 19 -17.90 11.73 46.75
N VAL A 20 -17.14 11.42 45.69
CA VAL A 20 -16.33 12.42 44.96
C VAL A 20 -17.22 13.39 44.18
N LEU A 21 -18.23 12.91 43.45
CA LEU A 21 -19.15 13.77 42.70
C LEU A 21 -20.01 14.63 43.64
N GLY A 22 -20.48 14.07 44.75
CA GLY A 22 -21.19 14.78 45.80
C GLY A 22 -20.33 15.84 46.48
N SER A 23 -19.02 15.61 46.63
CA SER A 23 -18.09 16.62 47.17
C SER A 23 -17.92 17.85 46.26
N LEU A 24 -18.30 17.73 44.99
CA LEU A 24 -18.27 18.81 44.00
C LEU A 24 -19.64 19.50 43.85
N GLU A 25 -20.68 18.99 44.52
CA GLU A 25 -22.02 19.56 44.49
C GLU A 25 -22.04 20.93 45.18
N GLY A 26 -22.39 21.98 44.43
CA GLY A 26 -22.31 23.37 44.88
C GLY A 26 -21.02 24.10 44.49
N SER A 27 -20.04 23.41 43.89
CA SER A 27 -18.91 24.09 43.27
C SER A 27 -19.35 24.88 42.03
N LYS A 28 -18.85 26.10 41.86
CA LYS A 28 -19.07 26.85 40.62
C LYS A 28 -18.35 26.14 39.48
N ARG A 29 -19.02 26.01 38.33
CA ARG A 29 -18.39 25.51 37.10
C ARG A 29 -17.12 26.32 36.85
N ALA A 30 -15.99 25.64 36.74
CA ALA A 30 -14.74 26.26 36.34
C ALA A 30 -14.91 26.79 34.91
N GLN A 31 -14.74 28.09 34.73
CA GLN A 31 -14.54 28.65 33.40
C GLN A 31 -13.06 28.45 33.03
N PRO A 32 -12.74 27.77 31.92
CA PRO A 32 -11.37 27.66 31.47
C PRO A 32 -10.81 29.06 31.17
N SER A 33 -9.49 29.21 31.28
CA SER A 33 -8.87 30.47 30.86
C SER A 33 -9.13 30.68 29.35
N PRO A 34 -9.38 31.93 28.91
CA PRO A 34 -9.61 32.22 27.50
C PRO A 34 -8.48 31.71 26.59
N GLU A 35 -7.24 31.73 27.08
CA GLU A 35 -6.07 31.21 26.36
C GLU A 35 -6.14 29.69 26.15
N LEU A 36 -6.54 28.93 27.17
CA LEU A 36 -6.65 27.46 27.05
C LEU A 36 -7.78 27.08 26.09
N PHE A 37 -8.91 27.80 26.16
CA PHE A 37 -10.02 27.58 25.24
C PHE A 37 -9.60 27.81 23.78
N ALA A 38 -8.95 28.94 23.51
CA ALA A 38 -8.44 29.27 22.17
C ALA A 38 -7.39 28.25 21.66
N ARG A 39 -6.52 27.73 22.54
CA ARG A 39 -5.55 26.68 22.17
C ARG A 39 -6.25 25.38 21.77
N ILE A 40 -7.28 24.97 22.50
CA ILE A 40 -8.04 23.76 22.19
C ILE A 40 -8.79 23.93 20.86
N GLU A 41 -9.46 25.06 20.66
CA GLU A 41 -10.17 25.40 19.43
C GLU A 41 -9.20 25.39 18.22
N SER A 42 -8.01 25.97 18.38
CA SER A 42 -6.97 25.93 17.34
C SER A 42 -6.44 24.53 17.02
N GLN A 43 -6.48 23.59 17.97
CA GLN A 43 -6.06 22.21 17.74
C GLN A 43 -7.17 21.37 17.11
N ILE A 44 -8.43 21.68 17.39
CA ILE A 44 -9.60 21.01 16.80
C ILE A 44 -9.78 21.47 15.34
N ASP A 45 -9.58 22.76 15.09
CA ASP A 45 -9.70 23.36 13.76
C ASP A 45 -8.45 23.19 12.91
N ALA A 46 -7.31 22.80 13.51
CA ALA A 46 -6.13 22.42 12.75
C ALA A 46 -6.47 21.16 11.96
N PRO A 47 -6.55 21.22 10.61
CA PRO A 47 -6.72 20.02 9.84
C PRO A 47 -5.53 19.11 10.13
N GLU A 48 -5.79 17.88 10.56
CA GLU A 48 -4.85 16.76 10.50
C GLU A 48 -4.56 16.40 9.03
N ALA A 49 -4.19 17.41 8.23
CA ALA A 49 -3.74 17.21 6.88
C ALA A 49 -2.34 16.61 6.98
N LYS A 50 -2.28 15.28 7.05
CA LYS A 50 -1.07 14.53 6.79
C LYS A 50 -0.60 14.91 5.39
N VAL A 51 0.32 15.86 5.31
CA VAL A 51 0.92 16.30 4.05
C VAL A 51 1.76 15.13 3.53
N ILE A 52 1.17 14.31 2.66
CA ILE A 52 1.90 13.23 1.99
C ILE A 52 2.80 13.90 0.95
N PRO A 53 4.13 13.70 1.01
CA PRO A 53 5.03 14.29 0.02
C PRO A 53 4.79 13.65 -1.36
N ILE A 54 4.11 14.38 -2.25
CA ILE A 54 3.75 13.96 -3.61
C ILE A 54 5.00 13.68 -4.48
N THR A 55 6.15 14.24 -4.12
CA THR A 55 7.41 14.10 -4.85
C THR A 55 7.87 12.65 -5.00
N GLN A 56 7.69 11.81 -3.98
CA GLN A 56 8.09 10.40 -4.04
C GLN A 56 7.18 9.58 -4.99
N TRP A 57 5.90 9.94 -5.05
CA TRP A 57 4.93 9.27 -5.94
C TRP A 57 5.23 9.50 -7.41
N ARG A 58 5.76 10.67 -7.78
CA ARG A 58 6.13 10.97 -9.18
C ARG A 58 7.20 10.01 -9.71
N ILE A 59 8.19 9.68 -8.89
CA ILE A 59 9.26 8.74 -9.25
C ILE A 59 8.71 7.32 -9.35
N ALA A 60 7.87 6.90 -8.39
CA ALA A 60 7.24 5.58 -8.40
C ALA A 60 6.36 5.39 -9.66
N VAL A 61 5.56 6.39 -10.02
CA VAL A 61 4.71 6.35 -11.23
C VAL A 61 5.57 6.28 -12.49
N ALA A 62 6.63 7.08 -12.59
CA ALA A 62 7.54 7.04 -13.74
C ALA A 62 8.21 5.66 -13.90
N ALA A 63 8.68 5.07 -12.80
CA ALA A 63 9.26 3.73 -12.80
C ALA A 63 8.24 2.65 -13.19
N ALA A 64 7.00 2.74 -12.70
CA ALA A 64 5.93 1.82 -13.05
C ALA A 64 5.58 1.87 -14.55
N ILE A 65 5.53 3.08 -15.14
CA ILE A 65 5.29 3.26 -16.58
C ILE A 65 6.41 2.65 -17.40
N LEU A 66 7.67 2.89 -17.04
CA LEU A 66 8.84 2.30 -17.72
C LEU A 66 8.82 0.78 -17.65
N LEU A 67 8.54 0.21 -16.48
CA LEU A 67 8.45 -1.23 -16.30
C LEU A 67 7.32 -1.83 -17.14
N LEU A 68 6.15 -1.17 -17.19
CA LEU A 68 5.03 -1.61 -18.02
C LEU A 68 5.38 -1.57 -19.51
N MET A 69 6.01 -0.49 -19.99
CA MET A 69 6.48 -0.39 -21.38
C MET A 69 7.47 -1.51 -21.74
N LEU A 70 8.43 -1.78 -20.85
CA LEU A 70 9.41 -2.84 -21.07
C LEU A 70 8.74 -4.22 -21.17
N ASN A 71 7.77 -4.50 -20.31
CA ASN A 71 7.02 -5.75 -20.34
C ASN A 71 6.18 -5.90 -21.61
N VAL A 72 5.49 -4.83 -22.05
CA VAL A 72 4.73 -4.84 -23.31
C VAL A 72 5.65 -5.01 -24.51
N PHE A 73 6.79 -4.33 -24.52
CA PHE A 73 7.78 -4.48 -25.60
C PHE A 73 8.34 -5.90 -25.68
N ALA A 74 8.73 -6.48 -24.53
CA ALA A 74 9.20 -7.86 -24.47
C ALA A 74 8.12 -8.82 -24.98
N MET A 75 6.87 -8.67 -24.52
CA MET A 75 5.75 -9.50 -24.97
C MET A 75 5.51 -9.41 -26.48
N ARG A 76 5.55 -8.21 -27.06
CA ARG A 76 5.42 -8.03 -28.53
C ARG A 76 6.58 -8.68 -29.29
N GLN A 77 7.80 -8.54 -28.79
CA GLN A 77 8.97 -9.18 -29.40
C GLN A 77 8.87 -10.71 -29.36
N TYR A 78 8.38 -11.28 -28.26
CA TYR A 78 8.11 -12.71 -28.19
C TYR A 78 6.98 -13.11 -29.13
N ALA A 79 5.86 -12.38 -29.16
CA ALA A 79 4.72 -12.67 -30.03
C ALA A 79 5.11 -12.66 -31.52
N HIS A 80 5.86 -11.66 -31.99
CA HIS A 80 6.35 -11.62 -33.37
C HIS A 80 7.31 -12.77 -33.70
N ARG A 81 8.11 -13.24 -32.73
CA ARG A 81 8.97 -14.43 -32.94
C ARG A 81 8.18 -15.74 -33.01
N TYR A 82 7.00 -15.82 -32.40
CA TYR A 82 6.12 -16.99 -32.55
C TYR A 82 5.38 -17.01 -33.89
N GLU A 83 5.00 -15.84 -34.40
CA GLU A 83 4.30 -15.71 -35.69
C GLU A 83 5.25 -15.93 -36.88
N VAL A 84 6.47 -15.39 -36.83
CA VAL A 84 7.48 -15.62 -37.89
C VAL A 84 7.89 -17.10 -37.98
N ASN A 85 7.86 -17.85 -36.88
CA ASN A 85 8.19 -19.29 -36.90
C ASN A 85 7.05 -20.22 -37.36
N THR A 86 5.84 -19.72 -37.62
CA THR A 86 4.74 -20.59 -38.11
C THR A 86 4.53 -20.54 -39.62
N ASP A 87 5.08 -19.55 -40.32
CA ASP A 87 5.15 -19.50 -41.80
C ASP A 87 6.58 -19.64 -42.36
N ASP A 88 7.63 -19.54 -41.53
CA ASP A 88 9.04 -19.64 -41.98
C ASP A 88 9.70 -21.00 -41.66
N LEU A 89 8.91 -22.03 -41.38
CA LEU A 89 9.39 -23.39 -41.14
C LEU A 89 9.40 -24.27 -42.43
N VAL A 90 9.26 -23.65 -43.61
CA VAL A 90 9.33 -24.32 -44.93
C VAL A 90 10.31 -23.65 -45.92
N VAL A 91 10.93 -22.50 -45.62
CA VAL A 91 11.72 -21.76 -46.64
C VAL A 91 13.19 -21.49 -46.28
N GLU A 92 13.69 -21.94 -45.14
CA GLU A 92 15.12 -21.79 -44.78
C GLU A 92 15.85 -23.12 -44.50
N VAL A 93 15.64 -24.13 -45.35
CA VAL A 93 16.52 -25.32 -45.45
C VAL A 93 17.04 -25.47 -46.88
N SER A 94 17.45 -24.37 -47.52
CA SER A 94 17.99 -24.42 -48.90
C SER A 94 19.13 -23.45 -49.19
N ALA A 95 19.56 -22.61 -48.24
CA ALA A 95 20.74 -21.77 -48.41
C ALA A 95 22.03 -22.45 -47.92
N ASP A 96 21.97 -23.28 -46.86
CA ASP A 96 23.15 -23.92 -46.27
C ASP A 96 23.46 -25.35 -46.78
N GLN A 97 22.62 -25.92 -47.64
CA GLN A 97 22.87 -27.25 -48.25
C GLN A 97 23.63 -27.19 -49.58
N GLN A 98 23.97 -26.00 -50.09
CA GLN A 98 24.80 -25.86 -51.30
C GLN A 98 26.31 -26.08 -51.06
N LEU A 99 26.70 -26.47 -49.83
CA LEU A 99 28.07 -26.89 -49.49
C LEU A 99 28.28 -28.41 -49.52
N ILE A 100 27.32 -29.21 -49.97
CA ILE A 100 27.60 -30.61 -50.32
C ILE A 100 28.12 -30.64 -51.76
N SER A 101 29.45 -30.53 -51.85
CA SER A 101 30.26 -30.85 -53.02
C SER A 101 29.79 -32.15 -53.67
N ASN A 102 29.59 -32.13 -54.99
CA ASN A 102 29.48 -33.32 -55.82
C ASN A 102 30.79 -34.12 -55.74
N TYR A 103 30.90 -34.99 -54.74
CA TYR A 103 31.95 -36.00 -54.66
C TYR A 103 31.48 -37.24 -55.40
N ASN A 104 32.03 -37.47 -56.60
CA ASN A 104 31.86 -38.73 -57.32
C ASN A 104 33.13 -39.59 -57.13
N PRO A 105 33.14 -40.57 -56.22
CA PRO A 105 34.32 -41.40 -55.98
C PRO A 105 34.54 -42.51 -57.02
N TYR A 106 33.78 -42.57 -58.11
CA TYR A 106 33.93 -43.60 -59.14
C TYR A 106 33.87 -43.01 -60.55
N GLU A 107 35.02 -42.54 -61.05
CA GLU A 107 35.55 -42.75 -62.41
C GLU A 107 37.08 -42.87 -62.34
#